data_AF-A0A7V3UYB5-F1
#
_entry.id   AF-A0A7V3UYB5-F1
#
_cell.length_a   1.000
_cell.length_b   1.000
_cell.length_c   1.000
_cell.angle_alpha   90.00
_cell.angle_beta   90.00
_cell.angle_gamma   90.00
#
_symmetry.space_group_name_H-M   'P 1'
#
loop_
_entity.id
_entity.type
_entity.pdbx_description
1 polymer ?
#
loop_
_entity_poly.entity_id
_entity_poly.type
_entity_poly.pdbx_seq_one_letter_code
_entity_poly.pdbx_strand_id
1 'polypeptide(L)'
;MTQEVIQALQEGSRFRGYKNPSAKPALLYKIVASFEFLKPLPTRPLQAGEAAPWTDYNAIMAQIGIRDLVERRGVKQVWIWGYHGGKVNLWESNMSSPTGDVSNSSRDNSDLPVLSRTYTVFHYNYQRGTGEAVEDHTHQIEALLNHADGRDRTPPEEWPSLLFWGKFVGSDASHKIVTKPARCGWTHYAPNSESDYDWANKRYVETDIEDWQPDAPGKTQLLNCDRWGCDGLKWKVYWMQAIPGLNNGLRYRGKPLTNWWAFVADWDRCMREKTGLTVP
;
A
#
# COMPACT_ATOMS: atom_id res chain seq x y z
N MET A 1 -11.47 -6.76 -14.15
CA MET A 1 -10.62 -5.82 -13.40
C MET A 1 -10.96 -5.69 -11.91
N THR A 2 -12.08 -5.09 -11.45
CA THR A 2 -12.35 -4.94 -9.98
C THR A 2 -12.20 -6.24 -9.18
N GLN A 3 -12.73 -7.35 -9.69
CA GLN A 3 -12.61 -8.66 -9.03
C GLN A 3 -11.17 -9.18 -9.01
N GLU A 4 -10.37 -8.90 -10.03
CA GLU A 4 -8.96 -9.28 -10.08
C GLU A 4 -8.14 -8.49 -9.07
N VAL A 5 -8.41 -7.18 -8.93
CA VAL A 5 -7.79 -6.34 -7.88
C VAL A 5 -8.14 -6.89 -6.49
N ILE A 6 -9.41 -7.21 -6.24
CA ILE A 6 -9.84 -7.85 -4.98
C ILE A 6 -9.08 -9.15 -4.73
N GLN A 7 -8.98 -10.03 -5.74
CA GLN A 7 -8.28 -11.31 -5.61
C GLN A 7 -6.80 -11.10 -5.31
N ALA A 8 -6.13 -10.18 -6.01
CA ALA A 8 -4.72 -9.86 -5.80
C ALA A 8 -4.44 -9.31 -4.40
N LEU A 9 -5.28 -8.39 -3.90
CA LEU A 9 -5.11 -7.81 -2.56
C LEU A 9 -5.38 -8.85 -1.45
N GLN A 10 -6.40 -9.69 -1.61
CA GLN A 10 -6.66 -10.78 -0.66
C GLN A 10 -5.50 -11.77 -0.64
N GLU A 11 -5.06 -12.24 -1.82
CA GLU A 11 -3.95 -13.17 -1.95
C GLU A 11 -2.63 -12.57 -1.41
N GLY A 12 -2.36 -11.30 -1.71
CA GLY A 12 -1.20 -10.57 -1.19
C GLY A 12 -1.20 -10.48 0.33
N SER A 13 -2.37 -10.35 0.96
CA SER A 13 -2.47 -10.26 2.42
C SER A 13 -2.25 -11.59 3.18
N ARG A 14 -1.91 -12.68 2.48
CA ARG A 14 -1.61 -13.98 3.08
C ARG A 14 -0.13 -14.06 3.45
N PHE A 15 0.17 -13.87 4.73
CA PHE A 15 1.57 -13.94 5.19
C PHE A 15 2.21 -15.28 4.82
N ARG A 16 3.30 -15.21 4.04
CA ARG A 16 4.04 -16.34 3.47
C ARG A 16 3.14 -17.32 2.70
N GLY A 17 2.12 -16.84 2.00
CA GLY A 17 1.18 -17.67 1.22
C GLY A 17 1.88 -18.60 0.22
N TYR A 18 2.95 -18.13 -0.41
CA TYR A 18 3.83 -18.91 -1.30
C TYR A 18 4.56 -20.10 -0.65
N LYS A 19 4.59 -20.19 0.69
CA LYS A 19 5.15 -21.32 1.48
C LYS A 19 4.07 -22.09 2.23
N ASN A 20 2.96 -21.44 2.58
CA ASN A 20 1.87 -22.03 3.33
C ASN A 20 0.53 -21.83 2.60
N PRO A 21 0.10 -22.83 1.80
CA PRO A 21 -1.19 -22.77 1.10
C PRO A 21 -2.41 -22.66 2.02
N SER A 22 -2.27 -22.97 3.31
CA SER A 22 -3.34 -22.82 4.31
C SER A 22 -3.36 -21.44 4.99
N ALA A 23 -2.38 -20.58 4.71
CA ALA A 23 -2.31 -19.23 5.28
C ALA A 23 -3.60 -18.47 4.94
N LYS A 24 -4.23 -17.87 5.95
CA LYS A 24 -5.45 -17.08 5.75
C LYS A 24 -5.07 -15.65 5.35
N PRO A 25 -5.87 -15.00 4.49
CA PRO A 25 -5.64 -13.59 4.18
C PRO A 25 -5.92 -12.74 5.41
N ALA A 26 -5.11 -11.69 5.63
CA ALA A 26 -5.35 -10.71 6.68
C ALA A 26 -6.47 -9.73 6.31
N LEU A 27 -6.73 -9.55 5.01
CA LEU A 27 -7.79 -8.69 4.48
C LEU A 27 -8.79 -9.51 3.65
N LEU A 28 -10.07 -9.21 3.83
CA LEU A 28 -11.15 -9.71 2.99
C LEU A 28 -11.91 -8.51 2.45
N TYR A 29 -12.24 -8.56 1.16
CA TYR A 29 -12.91 -7.46 0.47
C TYR A 29 -14.33 -7.86 0.11
N LYS A 30 -15.26 -6.95 0.36
CA LYS A 30 -16.66 -7.08 -0.03
C LYS A 30 -17.11 -5.79 -0.68
N ILE A 31 -17.68 -5.90 -1.89
CA ILE A 31 -18.32 -4.77 -2.55
C ILE A 31 -19.63 -4.47 -1.79
N VAL A 32 -19.70 -3.28 -1.20
CA VAL A 32 -20.87 -2.83 -0.43
C VAL A 32 -21.89 -2.12 -1.33
N ALA A 33 -21.39 -1.36 -2.31
CA ALA A 33 -22.19 -0.66 -3.30
C ALA A 33 -21.38 -0.46 -4.58
N SER A 34 -22.08 -0.30 -5.70
CA SER A 34 -21.51 0.07 -6.99
C SER A 34 -22.34 1.19 -7.58
N PHE A 35 -21.67 2.19 -8.15
CA PHE A 35 -22.28 3.34 -8.79
C PHE A 35 -21.69 3.50 -10.18
N GLU A 36 -22.53 3.85 -11.15
CA GLU A 36 -22.09 4.16 -12.51
C GLU A 36 -22.57 5.55 -12.89
N PHE A 37 -21.67 6.35 -13.46
CA PHE A 37 -21.94 7.70 -13.89
C PHE A 37 -21.45 7.89 -15.31
N LEU A 38 -22.38 7.94 -16.26
CA LEU A 38 -22.08 8.17 -17.68
C LEU A 38 -22.05 9.68 -17.98
N LYS A 39 -21.18 10.39 -17.26
CA LYS A 39 -20.97 11.83 -17.38
C LYS A 39 -19.51 12.16 -17.07
N PRO A 40 -19.00 13.35 -17.44
CA PRO A 40 -17.66 13.77 -17.07
C PRO A 40 -17.42 13.69 -15.56
N LEU A 41 -16.18 13.36 -15.16
CA LEU A 41 -15.80 13.38 -13.75
C LEU A 41 -15.94 14.82 -13.21
N PRO A 42 -16.49 14.99 -11.99
CA PRO A 42 -16.43 16.27 -11.30
C PRO A 42 -14.98 16.74 -11.20
N THR A 43 -14.75 18.01 -11.54
CA THR A 43 -13.42 18.63 -11.47
C THR A 43 -13.53 20.01 -10.85
N ARG A 44 -12.49 20.41 -10.13
CA ARG A 44 -12.35 21.80 -9.71
C ARG A 44 -11.93 22.67 -10.90
N PRO A 45 -12.19 23.98 -10.87
CA PRO A 45 -11.68 24.89 -11.89
C PRO A 45 -10.17 24.74 -12.09
N LEU A 46 -9.74 24.77 -13.35
CA LEU A 46 -8.34 24.73 -13.74
C LEU A 46 -7.62 25.96 -13.16
N GLN A 47 -6.51 25.76 -12.46
CA GLN A 47 -5.70 26.84 -11.92
C GLN A 47 -4.49 27.14 -12.82
N ALA A 48 -3.94 28.35 -12.69
CA ALA A 48 -2.78 28.77 -13.48
C ALA A 48 -1.57 27.87 -13.19
N GLY A 49 -0.93 27.38 -14.24
CA GLY A 49 0.23 26.46 -14.14
C GLY A 49 -0.15 24.98 -14.17
N GLU A 50 -1.43 24.64 -14.13
CA GLU A 50 -1.89 23.25 -14.25
C GLU A 50 -2.12 22.85 -15.71
N ALA A 51 -1.67 21.66 -16.09
CA ALA A 51 -1.91 21.12 -17.44
C ALA A 51 -3.36 20.61 -17.63
N ALA A 52 -4.04 20.26 -16.54
CA ALA A 52 -5.39 19.73 -16.51
C ALA A 52 -6.05 20.07 -15.16
N PRO A 53 -7.39 20.18 -15.10
CA PRO A 53 -8.08 20.41 -13.83
C PRO A 53 -7.95 19.17 -12.93
N TRP A 54 -8.02 19.36 -11.62
CA TRP A 54 -8.02 18.25 -10.68
C TRP A 54 -9.41 17.67 -10.45
N THR A 55 -9.47 16.36 -10.22
CA THR A 55 -10.67 15.66 -9.80
C THR A 55 -11.22 16.29 -8.51
N ASP A 56 -12.51 16.62 -8.49
CA ASP A 56 -13.20 17.10 -7.29
C ASP A 56 -13.76 15.90 -6.51
N TYR A 57 -12.94 15.34 -5.62
CA TYR A 57 -13.36 14.20 -4.82
C TYR A 57 -14.47 14.55 -3.82
N ASN A 58 -14.52 15.78 -3.30
CA ASN A 58 -15.63 16.23 -2.46
C ASN A 58 -16.97 16.13 -3.20
N ALA A 59 -17.03 16.59 -4.46
CA ALA A 59 -18.22 16.48 -5.29
C ALA A 59 -18.60 15.01 -5.58
N ILE A 60 -17.62 14.14 -5.88
CA ILE A 60 -17.87 12.69 -6.08
C ILE A 60 -18.40 12.06 -4.79
N MET A 61 -17.75 12.32 -3.66
CA MET A 61 -18.11 11.79 -2.34
C MET A 61 -19.51 12.25 -1.90
N ALA A 62 -19.85 13.51 -2.18
CA ALA A 62 -21.21 14.03 -1.95
C ALA A 62 -22.24 13.30 -2.82
N GLN A 63 -21.94 13.07 -4.10
CA GLN A 63 -22.85 12.41 -5.04
C GLN A 63 -23.19 10.97 -4.63
N ILE A 64 -22.24 10.22 -4.05
CA ILE A 64 -22.46 8.85 -3.59
C ILE A 64 -22.97 8.77 -2.14
N GLY A 65 -23.10 9.90 -1.44
CA GLY A 65 -23.51 9.93 -0.03
C GLY A 65 -22.48 9.27 0.89
N ILE A 66 -21.20 9.61 0.74
CA ILE A 66 -20.08 8.91 1.42
C ILE A 66 -20.26 8.75 2.93
N ARG A 67 -20.89 9.74 3.58
CA ARG A 67 -21.12 9.74 5.03
C ARG A 67 -21.88 8.49 5.48
N ASP A 68 -22.99 8.16 4.82
CA ASP A 68 -23.79 6.98 5.17
C ASP A 68 -23.02 5.68 4.90
N LEU A 69 -22.33 5.62 3.75
CA LEU A 69 -21.50 4.48 3.35
C LEU A 69 -20.42 4.17 4.40
N VAL A 70 -19.70 5.18 4.88
CA VAL A 70 -18.58 5.01 5.82
C VAL A 70 -19.08 4.86 7.27
N GLU A 71 -19.90 5.79 7.75
CA GLU A 71 -20.27 5.85 9.18
C GLU A 71 -21.30 4.79 9.55
N ARG A 72 -22.23 4.44 8.64
CA ARG A 72 -23.29 3.46 8.92
C ARG A 72 -23.05 2.10 8.27
N ARG A 73 -22.59 2.08 7.02
CA ARG A 73 -22.41 0.82 6.27
C ARG A 73 -21.00 0.24 6.35
N GLY A 74 -20.08 0.93 7.01
CA GLY A 74 -18.73 0.43 7.31
C GLY A 74 -17.81 0.37 6.09
N VAL A 75 -18.05 1.16 5.04
CA VAL A 75 -17.14 1.28 3.90
C VAL A 75 -15.81 1.86 4.38
N LYS A 76 -14.71 1.17 4.05
CA LYS A 76 -13.33 1.58 4.35
C LYS A 76 -12.56 2.08 3.12
N GLN A 77 -13.03 1.72 1.92
CA GLN A 77 -12.37 2.12 0.69
C GLN A 77 -13.40 2.48 -0.39
N VAL A 78 -13.07 3.49 -1.20
CA VAL A 78 -13.83 3.89 -2.39
C VAL A 78 -12.92 3.76 -3.59
N TRP A 79 -13.35 3.00 -4.59
CA TRP A 79 -12.56 2.74 -5.79
C TRP A 79 -13.21 3.41 -6.98
N ILE A 80 -12.53 4.38 -7.58
CA ILE A 80 -13.00 5.13 -8.73
C ILE A 80 -12.30 4.58 -9.97
N TRP A 81 -13.09 4.10 -10.94
CA TRP A 81 -12.59 3.76 -12.27
C TRP A 81 -12.88 4.93 -13.22
N GLY A 82 -11.86 5.74 -13.50
CA GLY A 82 -11.97 6.97 -14.28
C GLY A 82 -11.03 7.00 -15.49
N TYR A 83 -11.21 8.00 -16.35
CA TYR A 83 -10.21 8.32 -17.37
C TYR A 83 -9.07 9.12 -16.75
N HIS A 84 -7.88 9.02 -17.36
CA HIS A 84 -6.69 9.77 -16.93
C HIS A 84 -5.96 10.39 -18.14
N GLY A 85 -4.70 10.79 -17.98
CA GLY A 85 -3.81 11.12 -19.09
C GLY A 85 -3.98 12.54 -19.64
N GLY A 86 -3.87 13.55 -18.77
CA GLY A 86 -3.87 14.97 -19.18
C GLY A 86 -5.25 15.57 -19.45
N LYS A 87 -6.33 14.82 -19.19
CA LYS A 87 -7.71 15.36 -19.15
C LYS A 87 -8.14 15.78 -17.75
N VAL A 88 -7.64 15.06 -16.75
CA VAL A 88 -7.90 15.33 -15.34
C VAL A 88 -6.70 14.85 -14.51
N ASN A 89 -6.30 15.66 -13.53
CA ASN A 89 -5.33 15.27 -12.51
C ASN A 89 -6.03 14.51 -11.38
N LEU A 90 -5.32 13.57 -10.77
CA LEU A 90 -5.84 12.70 -9.73
C LEU A 90 -4.77 12.36 -8.71
N TRP A 91 -5.22 11.73 -7.63
CA TRP A 91 -4.38 11.11 -6.62
C TRP A 91 -4.62 9.62 -6.71
N GLU A 92 -3.53 8.87 -6.77
CA GLU A 92 -3.52 7.41 -6.83
C GLU A 92 -4.23 6.81 -5.60
N SER A 93 -3.88 7.31 -4.41
CA SER A 93 -4.56 7.04 -3.16
C SER A 93 -4.65 8.29 -2.31
N ASN A 94 -5.82 8.51 -1.70
CA ASN A 94 -6.10 9.64 -0.82
C ASN A 94 -6.96 9.17 0.37
N MET A 95 -6.53 9.43 1.59
CA MET A 95 -7.07 8.94 2.84
C MET A 95 -7.63 10.07 3.69
N SER A 96 -8.90 9.92 4.10
CA SER A 96 -9.54 10.79 5.09
C SER A 96 -9.69 10.06 6.42
N SER A 97 -9.25 10.68 7.51
CA SER A 97 -9.44 10.14 8.87
C SER A 97 -9.71 11.22 9.92
N PRO A 98 -10.37 10.87 11.05
CA PRO A 98 -10.48 11.76 12.20
C PRO A 98 -9.12 12.11 12.85
N THR A 99 -8.08 11.35 12.53
CA THR A 99 -6.75 11.40 13.16
C THR A 99 -5.67 12.00 12.27
N GLY A 100 -6.06 12.54 11.10
CA GLY A 100 -5.16 13.12 10.10
C GLY A 100 -4.99 12.28 8.84
N ASP A 101 -4.42 12.90 7.82
CA ASP A 101 -4.23 12.31 6.51
C ASP A 101 -2.87 11.59 6.42
N VAL A 102 -2.89 10.32 6.02
CA VAL A 102 -1.71 9.47 5.76
C VAL A 102 -1.78 8.89 4.35
N SER A 103 -2.05 9.75 3.38
CA SER A 103 -2.05 9.40 1.96
C SER A 103 -0.64 9.20 1.42
N ASN A 104 -0.54 8.37 0.39
CA ASN A 104 0.61 8.40 -0.52
C ASN A 104 0.65 9.70 -1.36
N SER A 105 -0.51 10.33 -1.55
CA SER A 105 -0.62 11.63 -2.20
C SER A 105 -0.25 12.80 -1.29
N SER A 106 -0.54 14.01 -1.77
CA SER A 106 -0.69 15.20 -0.92
C SER A 106 -1.54 14.85 0.30
N ARG A 107 -1.11 15.30 1.47
CA ARG A 107 -1.80 15.09 2.75
C ARG A 107 -2.60 16.34 3.10
N ASP A 108 -3.79 16.48 2.52
CA ASP A 108 -4.62 17.68 2.58
C ASP A 108 -6.03 17.35 3.12
N ASN A 109 -6.32 17.77 4.35
CA ASN A 109 -7.61 17.50 4.98
C ASN A 109 -8.82 18.20 4.33
N SER A 110 -8.62 19.01 3.30
CA SER A 110 -9.69 19.71 2.57
C SER A 110 -10.15 18.98 1.30
N ASP A 111 -9.41 17.96 0.85
CA ASP A 111 -9.63 17.35 -0.45
C ASP A 111 -10.60 16.14 -0.44
N LEU A 112 -10.92 15.65 0.76
CA LEU A 112 -11.95 14.66 1.07
C LEU A 112 -12.78 15.06 2.29
N PRO A 113 -14.07 14.67 2.36
CA PRO A 113 -14.85 14.87 3.58
C PRO A 113 -14.23 14.18 4.80
N VAL A 114 -13.93 14.93 5.85
CA VAL A 114 -13.54 14.35 7.15
C VAL A 114 -14.78 13.82 7.87
N LEU A 115 -14.80 12.52 8.12
CA LEU A 115 -15.91 11.79 8.75
C LEU A 115 -15.51 11.27 10.14
N SER A 116 -16.44 10.62 10.85
CA SER A 116 -16.16 10.01 12.16
C SER A 116 -15.36 8.70 12.08
N ARG A 117 -15.07 8.21 10.88
CA ARG A 117 -14.32 6.96 10.61
C ARG A 117 -13.43 7.13 9.40
N THR A 118 -12.31 6.42 9.40
CA THR A 118 -11.34 6.44 8.29
C THR A 118 -11.87 5.75 7.03
N TYR A 119 -11.59 6.35 5.88
CA TYR A 119 -11.68 5.69 4.57
C TYR A 119 -10.60 6.17 3.60
N THR A 120 -10.27 5.33 2.62
CA THR A 120 -9.31 5.65 1.55
C THR A 120 -9.98 5.61 0.18
N VAL A 121 -9.78 6.64 -0.61
CA VAL A 121 -10.17 6.71 -2.02
C VAL A 121 -8.97 6.27 -2.87
N PHE A 122 -9.22 5.36 -3.81
CA PHE A 122 -8.28 4.98 -4.85
C PHE A 122 -8.85 5.39 -6.21
N HIS A 123 -8.05 6.01 -7.06
CA HIS A 123 -8.48 6.49 -8.37
C HIS A 123 -7.71 5.80 -9.50
N TYR A 124 -8.31 4.73 -10.01
CA TYR A 124 -7.75 3.93 -11.08
C TYR A 124 -8.05 4.51 -12.46
N ASN A 125 -7.11 4.33 -13.37
CA ASN A 125 -7.33 4.55 -14.80
C ASN A 125 -7.95 3.29 -15.44
N TYR A 126 -9.19 3.37 -15.95
CA TYR A 126 -9.85 2.24 -16.62
C TYR A 126 -9.16 1.80 -17.92
N GLN A 127 -8.22 2.60 -18.45
CA GLN A 127 -7.42 2.27 -19.65
C GLN A 127 -6.14 1.48 -19.31
N ARG A 128 -5.88 1.24 -18.01
CA ARG A 128 -4.73 0.48 -17.50
C ARG A 128 -5.20 -0.88 -16.98
N GLY A 129 -4.27 -1.68 -16.45
CA GLY A 129 -4.54 -3.02 -15.98
C GLY A 129 -4.68 -3.14 -14.47
N THR A 130 -4.93 -4.37 -14.03
CA THR A 130 -4.97 -4.77 -12.62
C THR A 130 -3.65 -4.49 -11.91
N GLY A 131 -2.51 -4.58 -12.62
CA GLY A 131 -1.18 -4.34 -12.04
C GLY A 131 -0.98 -2.92 -11.55
N GLU A 132 -1.44 -1.92 -12.32
CA GLU A 132 -1.44 -0.51 -11.92
C GLU A 132 -2.42 -0.28 -10.78
N ALA A 133 -3.67 -0.77 -10.87
CA ALA A 133 -4.64 -0.58 -9.80
C ALA A 133 -4.21 -1.20 -8.45
N VAL A 134 -3.41 -2.28 -8.45
CA VAL A 134 -2.83 -2.85 -7.24
C VAL A 134 -1.64 -2.02 -6.74
N GLU A 135 -0.92 -1.31 -7.62
CA GLU A 135 0.17 -0.39 -7.25
C GLU A 135 -0.34 0.72 -6.32
N ASP A 136 -1.52 1.28 -6.63
CA ASP A 136 -2.19 2.29 -5.81
C ASP A 136 -2.33 1.85 -4.35
N HIS A 137 -2.65 0.57 -4.12
CA HIS A 137 -2.76 0.00 -2.79
C HIS A 137 -1.40 -0.21 -2.14
N THR A 138 -0.42 -0.71 -2.88
CA THR A 138 0.89 -1.00 -2.31
C THR A 138 1.63 0.28 -1.91
N HIS A 139 1.45 1.37 -2.64
CA HIS A 139 1.88 2.70 -2.23
C HIS A 139 1.17 3.21 -0.97
N GLN A 140 -0.16 3.04 -0.89
CA GLN A 140 -0.87 3.41 0.33
C GLN A 140 -0.40 2.57 1.54
N ILE A 141 -0.14 1.27 1.35
CA ILE A 141 0.42 0.40 2.39
C ILE A 141 1.78 0.92 2.85
N GLU A 142 2.66 1.31 1.93
CA GLU A 142 3.95 1.93 2.25
C GLU A 142 3.77 3.21 3.07
N ALA A 143 2.86 4.10 2.69
CA ALA A 143 2.57 5.33 3.43
C ALA A 143 2.13 5.04 4.87
N LEU A 144 1.19 4.11 5.06
CA LEU A 144 0.69 3.71 6.38
C LEU A 144 1.79 3.10 7.26
N LEU A 145 2.61 2.20 6.70
CA LEU A 145 3.68 1.54 7.45
C LEU A 145 4.84 2.50 7.77
N ASN A 146 5.20 3.38 6.84
CA ASN A 146 6.19 4.44 7.09
C ASN A 146 5.71 5.38 8.22
N HIS A 147 4.43 5.75 8.23
CA HIS A 147 3.87 6.58 9.30
C HIS A 147 3.90 5.87 10.66
N ALA A 148 3.47 4.60 10.70
CA ALA A 148 3.48 3.78 11.91
C ALA A 148 4.89 3.56 12.47
N ASP A 149 5.89 3.43 11.59
CA ASP A 149 7.30 3.30 11.95
C ASP A 149 7.97 4.64 12.32
N GLY A 150 7.29 5.76 12.04
CA GLY A 150 7.75 7.09 12.39
C GLY A 150 8.65 7.75 11.36
N ARG A 151 8.70 7.27 10.11
CA ARG A 151 9.57 7.84 9.05
C ARG A 151 9.38 9.34 8.85
N ASP A 152 8.15 9.84 8.91
CA ASP A 152 7.84 11.27 8.78
C ASP A 152 8.55 12.14 9.85
N ARG A 153 9.00 11.52 10.94
CA ARG A 153 9.62 12.15 12.11
C ARG A 153 11.11 11.80 12.22
N THR A 154 11.65 11.07 11.25
CA THR A 154 13.01 10.54 11.27
C THR A 154 13.82 11.17 10.13
N PRO A 155 15.01 11.73 10.42
CA PRO A 155 15.90 12.24 9.38
C PRO A 155 16.27 11.16 8.34
N PRO A 156 16.42 11.50 7.04
CA PRO A 156 16.69 10.53 5.99
C PRO A 156 17.92 9.63 6.22
N GLU A 157 18.96 10.15 6.86
CA GLU A 157 20.17 9.43 7.25
C GLU A 157 19.92 8.31 8.27
N GLU A 158 18.82 8.39 9.02
CA GLU A 158 18.41 7.39 10.01
C GLU A 158 17.37 6.39 9.46
N TRP A 159 16.88 6.58 8.23
CA TRP A 159 15.95 5.64 7.59
C TRP A 159 16.44 4.18 7.52
N PRO A 160 17.75 3.89 7.35
CA PRO A 160 18.25 2.51 7.41
C PRO A 160 18.02 1.81 8.76
N SER A 161 17.76 2.57 9.83
CA SER A 161 17.49 2.03 11.16
C SER A 161 16.02 1.68 11.41
N LEU A 162 15.11 2.26 10.60
CA LEU A 162 13.66 2.06 10.67
C LEU A 162 13.29 0.60 10.40
N LEU A 163 12.28 0.09 11.11
CA LEU A 163 11.87 -1.31 11.04
C LEU A 163 11.25 -1.68 9.68
N PHE A 164 10.44 -0.79 9.12
CA PHE A 164 9.84 -0.96 7.81
C PHE A 164 10.83 -0.58 6.69
N TRP A 165 11.24 0.68 6.59
CA TRP A 165 12.03 1.11 5.42
C TRP A 165 13.47 0.57 5.40
N GLY A 166 14.16 0.66 6.54
CA GLY A 166 15.54 0.19 6.64
C GLY A 166 15.64 -1.33 6.68
N LYS A 167 14.93 -1.95 7.62
CA LYS A 167 15.11 -3.38 7.95
C LYS A 167 14.30 -4.31 7.08
N PHE A 168 13.02 -4.00 6.83
CA PHE A 168 12.13 -4.83 6.00
C PHE A 168 12.38 -4.59 4.51
N VAL A 169 12.28 -3.35 4.04
CA VAL A 169 12.51 -3.03 2.62
C VAL A 169 13.98 -3.20 2.25
N GLY A 170 14.92 -2.83 3.14
CA GLY A 170 16.35 -2.89 2.84
C GLY A 170 16.87 -1.67 2.09
N SER A 171 16.22 -0.52 2.30
CA SER A 171 16.51 0.72 1.58
C SER A 171 16.92 1.85 2.51
N ASP A 172 17.44 2.92 1.92
CA ASP A 172 17.81 4.17 2.57
C ASP A 172 17.13 5.36 1.87
N ALA A 173 17.65 6.57 2.08
CA ALA A 173 17.17 7.79 1.44
C ALA A 173 17.31 7.81 -0.09
N SER A 174 18.07 6.89 -0.70
CA SER A 174 18.18 6.77 -2.15
C SER A 174 17.01 6.03 -2.79
N HIS A 175 16.16 5.38 -1.98
CA HIS A 175 15.08 4.48 -2.43
C HIS A 175 15.58 3.26 -3.22
N LYS A 176 16.88 2.94 -3.15
CA LYS A 176 17.49 1.74 -3.75
C LYS A 176 17.71 0.66 -2.69
N ILE A 177 17.92 -0.58 -3.13
CA ILE A 177 18.29 -1.69 -2.24
C ILE A 177 19.77 -1.54 -1.87
N VAL A 178 20.06 -1.36 -0.58
CA VAL A 178 21.43 -1.07 -0.10
C VAL A 178 21.99 -2.13 0.84
N THR A 179 21.21 -3.14 1.20
CA THR A 179 21.65 -4.22 2.09
C THR A 179 22.23 -5.41 1.33
N LYS A 180 23.13 -6.14 2.00
CA LYS A 180 23.63 -7.45 1.55
C LYS A 180 23.53 -8.43 2.73
N PRO A 181 22.72 -9.51 2.65
CA PRO A 181 21.82 -9.86 1.54
C PRO A 181 20.72 -8.81 1.32
N ALA A 182 20.11 -8.81 0.14
CA ALA A 182 18.96 -7.95 -0.14
C ALA A 182 17.77 -8.36 0.75
N ARG A 183 17.02 -7.38 1.29
CA ARG A 183 15.83 -7.65 2.13
C ARG A 183 14.59 -7.92 1.26
N CYS A 184 13.41 -7.48 1.68
CA CYS A 184 12.14 -7.74 1.02
C CYS A 184 11.84 -6.83 -0.17
N GLY A 185 12.52 -5.68 -0.31
CA GLY A 185 12.18 -4.70 -1.36
C GLY A 185 10.85 -4.00 -1.11
N TRP A 186 10.34 -3.33 -2.13
CA TRP A 186 9.12 -2.50 -2.09
C TRP A 186 8.41 -2.49 -3.45
N THR A 187 7.32 -1.72 -3.58
CA THR A 187 6.44 -1.71 -4.76
C THR A 187 7.20 -1.65 -6.09
N HIS A 188 8.14 -0.71 -6.25
CA HIS A 188 8.92 -0.56 -7.49
C HIS A 188 10.21 -1.37 -7.56
N TYR A 189 10.69 -1.93 -6.44
CA TYR A 189 11.98 -2.63 -6.36
C TYR A 189 11.83 -4.02 -5.77
N ALA A 190 12.02 -5.02 -6.63
CA ALA A 190 12.34 -6.36 -6.18
C ALA A 190 13.79 -6.41 -5.64
N PRO A 191 14.15 -7.43 -4.84
CA PRO A 191 15.50 -7.57 -4.28
C PRO A 191 16.62 -7.54 -5.34
N ASN A 192 16.32 -7.92 -6.58
CA ASN A 192 17.28 -7.92 -7.69
C ASN A 192 17.15 -6.73 -8.64
N SER A 193 16.20 -5.81 -8.43
CA SER A 193 15.97 -4.67 -9.31
C SER A 193 17.16 -3.70 -9.31
N GLU A 194 17.43 -3.12 -10.48
CA GLU A 194 18.47 -2.09 -10.67
C GLU A 194 17.88 -0.70 -10.96
N SER A 195 16.67 -0.66 -11.54
CA SER A 195 15.85 0.56 -11.73
C SER A 195 14.42 0.35 -11.18
N ASP A 196 13.66 1.44 -11.08
CA ASP A 196 12.22 1.37 -10.79
C ASP A 196 11.52 0.50 -11.84
N TYR A 197 10.54 -0.30 -11.41
CA TYR A 197 9.73 -1.19 -12.26
C TYR A 197 10.50 -2.33 -12.94
N ASP A 198 11.73 -2.61 -12.49
CA ASP A 198 12.59 -3.67 -13.03
C ASP A 198 12.20 -5.06 -12.52
N TRP A 199 10.93 -5.44 -12.70
CA TRP A 199 10.36 -6.70 -12.22
C TRP A 199 10.77 -7.89 -13.09
N ALA A 200 11.27 -7.66 -14.30
CA ALA A 200 11.67 -8.72 -15.23
C ALA A 200 13.18 -9.02 -15.18
N ASN A 201 13.91 -8.46 -14.22
CA ASN A 201 15.35 -8.67 -14.10
C ASN A 201 15.68 -10.14 -13.81
N LYS A 202 16.50 -10.75 -14.67
CA LYS A 202 16.94 -12.14 -14.55
C LYS A 202 18.18 -12.31 -13.68
N ARG A 203 18.82 -11.22 -13.24
CA ARG A 203 19.98 -11.26 -12.35
C ARG A 203 19.60 -11.97 -11.06
N TYR A 204 20.41 -12.96 -10.70
CA TYR A 204 20.30 -13.61 -9.41
C TYR A 204 20.78 -12.68 -8.28
N VAL A 205 20.07 -12.71 -7.16
CA VAL A 205 20.42 -11.99 -5.94
C VAL A 205 20.27 -12.92 -4.74
N GLU A 206 21.19 -12.81 -3.79
CA GLU A 206 21.01 -13.42 -2.48
C GLU A 206 20.07 -12.54 -1.65
N THR A 207 18.95 -13.11 -1.21
CA THR A 207 17.92 -12.40 -0.43
C THR A 207 17.32 -13.31 0.63
N ASP A 208 16.87 -12.73 1.73
CA ASP A 208 16.11 -13.42 2.77
C ASP A 208 14.61 -13.08 2.74
N ILE A 209 14.08 -12.49 1.66
CA ILE A 209 12.66 -12.08 1.56
C ILE A 209 11.67 -13.14 2.07
N GLU A 210 11.95 -14.41 1.79
CA GLU A 210 11.05 -15.49 2.18
C GLU A 210 11.19 -16.00 3.61
N ASP A 211 12.22 -15.56 4.33
CA ASP A 211 12.45 -15.88 5.73
C ASP A 211 12.91 -14.66 6.54
N TRP A 212 12.52 -13.46 6.11
CA TRP A 212 13.00 -12.21 6.68
C TRP A 212 12.82 -12.18 8.20
N GLN A 213 13.88 -11.73 8.88
CA GLN A 213 13.92 -11.46 10.31
C GLN A 213 14.34 -9.99 10.55
N PRO A 214 13.79 -9.29 11.54
CA PRO A 214 14.05 -7.85 11.72
C PRO A 214 15.42 -7.53 12.36
N ASP A 215 15.94 -8.41 13.22
CA ASP A 215 17.18 -8.15 13.97
C ASP A 215 18.45 -8.53 13.18
N ALA A 216 18.36 -9.50 12.29
CA ALA A 216 19.45 -9.96 11.42
C ALA A 216 18.86 -10.62 10.17
N PRO A 217 19.64 -10.86 9.10
CA PRO A 217 19.17 -11.67 7.99
C PRO A 217 18.69 -13.05 8.44
N GLY A 218 17.51 -13.45 7.96
CA GLY A 218 17.01 -14.82 8.09
C GLY A 218 17.71 -15.76 7.12
N LYS A 219 17.09 -16.92 6.86
CA LYS A 219 17.64 -17.85 5.88
C LYS A 219 17.62 -17.23 4.48
N THR A 220 18.80 -17.05 3.88
CA THR A 220 18.94 -16.54 2.51
C THR A 220 18.70 -17.63 1.47
N GLN A 221 18.35 -17.17 0.26
CA GLN A 221 18.29 -17.98 -0.94
C GLN A 221 18.63 -17.14 -2.17
N LEU A 222 19.11 -17.80 -3.21
CA LEU A 222 19.41 -17.17 -4.49
C LEU A 222 18.14 -17.14 -5.36
N LEU A 223 17.64 -15.95 -5.68
CA LEU A 223 16.41 -15.75 -6.47
C LEU A 223 16.63 -14.77 -7.62
N ASN A 224 15.75 -14.83 -8.61
CA ASN A 224 15.57 -13.82 -9.65
C ASN A 224 14.07 -13.67 -9.95
N CYS A 225 13.71 -12.98 -11.03
CA CYS A 225 12.32 -12.75 -11.36
C CYS A 225 11.48 -14.00 -11.65
N ASP A 226 12.10 -15.15 -11.94
CA ASP A 226 11.35 -16.39 -12.17
C ASP A 226 10.49 -16.74 -10.96
N ARG A 227 10.88 -16.32 -9.75
CA ARG A 227 10.13 -16.57 -8.52
C ARG A 227 8.74 -15.94 -8.50
N TRP A 228 8.58 -14.77 -9.11
CA TRP A 228 7.28 -14.11 -9.29
C TRP A 228 6.81 -14.13 -10.76
N GLY A 229 7.43 -14.94 -11.60
CA GLY A 229 7.09 -15.04 -13.02
C GLY A 229 7.37 -13.78 -13.82
N CYS A 230 8.33 -12.96 -13.39
CA CYS A 230 8.81 -11.75 -14.10
C CYS A 230 7.71 -10.74 -14.46
N ASP A 231 6.66 -10.69 -13.64
CA ASP A 231 5.48 -9.85 -13.83
C ASP A 231 5.27 -8.92 -12.62
N GLY A 232 4.95 -7.65 -12.89
CA GLY A 232 4.81 -6.62 -11.85
C GLY A 232 3.63 -6.83 -10.90
N LEU A 233 2.50 -7.36 -11.39
CA LEU A 233 1.36 -7.68 -10.52
C LEU A 233 1.72 -8.85 -9.60
N LYS A 234 2.33 -9.91 -10.16
CA LYS A 234 2.78 -11.06 -9.36
C LYS A 234 3.87 -10.68 -8.36
N TRP A 235 4.76 -9.75 -8.72
CA TRP A 235 5.73 -9.17 -7.78
C TRP A 235 5.01 -8.51 -6.61
N LYS A 236 4.06 -7.60 -6.85
CA LYS A 236 3.31 -6.90 -5.80
C LYS A 236 2.60 -7.89 -4.87
N VAL A 237 1.96 -8.92 -5.42
CA VAL A 237 1.33 -9.99 -4.62
C VAL A 237 2.38 -10.73 -3.78
N TYR A 238 3.50 -11.13 -4.38
CA TYR A 238 4.59 -11.82 -3.67
C TYR A 238 5.21 -10.98 -2.55
N TRP A 239 5.45 -9.69 -2.82
CA TRP A 239 5.95 -8.72 -1.85
C TRP A 239 4.96 -8.51 -0.69
N MET A 240 3.67 -8.32 -0.98
CA MET A 240 2.64 -8.22 0.05
C MET A 240 2.64 -9.46 0.97
N GLN A 241 2.86 -10.66 0.42
CA GLN A 241 2.94 -11.88 1.24
C GLN A 241 4.16 -11.93 2.17
N ALA A 242 5.20 -11.11 1.94
CA ALA A 242 6.32 -10.97 2.86
C ALA A 242 6.01 -10.05 4.05
N ILE A 243 5.02 -9.15 3.94
CA ILE A 243 4.66 -8.19 5.01
C ILE A 243 4.15 -8.94 6.24
N PRO A 244 4.71 -8.70 7.45
CA PRO A 244 4.30 -9.34 8.71
C PRO A 244 2.79 -9.32 8.94
N GLY A 245 2.15 -10.47 8.72
CA GLY A 245 0.70 -10.61 8.83
C GLY A 245 0.22 -11.36 10.07
N LEU A 246 -0.98 -11.94 9.95
CA LEU A 246 -1.60 -12.74 11.00
C LEU A 246 -0.67 -13.92 11.38
N ASN A 247 -0.43 -14.09 12.69
CA ASN A 247 0.41 -15.16 13.24
C ASN A 247 1.84 -15.18 12.66
N ASN A 248 2.42 -14.01 12.38
CA ASN A 248 3.74 -13.95 11.75
C ASN A 248 4.87 -14.58 12.60
N GLY A 249 4.73 -14.60 13.93
CA GLY A 249 5.70 -15.22 14.85
C GLY A 249 7.05 -14.49 14.94
N LEU A 250 7.19 -13.33 14.32
CA LEU A 250 8.42 -12.55 14.27
C LEU A 250 8.59 -11.70 15.53
N ARG A 251 9.84 -11.42 15.88
CA ARG A 251 10.20 -10.54 17.00
C ARG A 251 11.29 -9.57 16.56
N TYR A 252 11.18 -8.33 17.01
CA TYR A 252 12.21 -7.30 16.86
C TYR A 252 12.65 -6.84 18.26
N ARG A 253 13.94 -6.99 18.57
CA ARG A 253 14.52 -6.65 19.88
C ARG A 253 13.74 -7.29 21.04
N GLY A 254 13.39 -8.56 20.87
CA GLY A 254 12.62 -9.34 21.85
C GLY A 254 11.11 -9.08 21.85
N LYS A 255 10.61 -8.01 21.21
CA LYS A 255 9.18 -7.68 21.14
C LYS A 255 8.51 -8.36 19.94
N PRO A 256 7.36 -9.02 20.10
CA PRO A 256 6.59 -9.55 18.98
C PRO A 256 6.22 -8.45 17.97
N LEU A 257 6.28 -8.75 16.67
CA LEU A 257 5.73 -7.84 15.65
C LEU A 257 4.20 -7.89 15.67
N THR A 258 3.56 -6.74 15.46
CA THR A 258 2.11 -6.69 15.25
C THR A 258 1.74 -7.26 13.88
N ASN A 259 0.45 -7.53 13.65
CA ASN A 259 -0.05 -7.75 12.30
C ASN A 259 -0.11 -6.40 11.57
N TRP A 260 0.84 -6.15 10.66
CA TRP A 260 0.96 -4.86 9.98
C TRP A 260 -0.23 -4.57 9.05
N TRP A 261 -0.95 -5.60 8.60
CA TRP A 261 -2.21 -5.41 7.86
C TRP A 261 -3.33 -4.76 8.70
N ALA A 262 -3.18 -4.67 10.02
CA ALA A 262 -4.13 -3.97 10.88
C ALA A 262 -4.24 -2.47 10.53
N PHE A 263 -3.17 -1.82 10.06
CA PHE A 263 -3.20 -0.42 9.64
C PHE A 263 -4.07 -0.19 8.40
N VAL A 264 -4.20 -1.19 7.53
CA VAL A 264 -5.11 -1.16 6.37
C VAL A 264 -6.53 -1.53 6.79
N ALA A 265 -6.67 -2.54 7.65
CA ALA A 265 -7.98 -3.07 8.05
C ALA A 265 -8.78 -2.11 8.96
N ASP A 266 -8.10 -1.51 9.94
CA ASP A 266 -8.75 -0.71 10.99
C ASP A 266 -7.80 0.36 11.56
N TRP A 267 -7.50 1.36 10.72
CA TRP A 267 -6.70 2.52 11.11
C TRP A 267 -7.19 3.21 12.38
N ASP A 268 -8.50 3.43 12.51
CA ASP A 268 -9.12 4.09 13.66
C ASP A 268 -8.79 3.37 14.98
N ARG A 269 -8.78 2.03 14.96
CA ARG A 269 -8.34 1.23 16.10
C ARG A 269 -6.85 1.39 16.35
N CYS A 270 -6.02 1.26 15.32
CA CYS A 270 -4.57 1.40 15.46
C CYS A 270 -4.19 2.75 16.08
N MET A 271 -4.82 3.84 15.66
CA MET A 271 -4.54 5.17 16.23
C MET A 271 -5.02 5.30 17.67
N ARG A 272 -6.24 4.83 17.97
CA ARG A 272 -6.79 4.87 19.34
C ARG A 272 -5.94 4.06 20.34
N GLU A 273 -5.45 2.90 19.91
CA GLU A 273 -4.64 2.00 20.74
C GLU A 273 -3.14 2.32 20.67
N LYS A 274 -2.75 3.33 19.88
CA LYS A 274 -1.35 3.68 19.61
C LYS A 274 -0.54 2.46 19.16
N THR A 275 -1.13 1.63 18.31
CA THR A 275 -0.50 0.43 17.76
C THR A 275 0.76 0.81 16.99
N GLY A 276 1.89 0.24 17.38
CA GLY A 276 3.14 0.31 16.62
C GLY A 276 3.35 -0.94 15.76
N LEU A 277 4.50 -1.00 15.08
CA LEU A 277 4.92 -2.20 14.34
C LEU A 277 5.31 -3.38 15.25
N THR A 278 5.51 -3.12 16.55
CA THR A 278 5.75 -4.12 17.61
C THR A 278 4.69 -4.01 18.70
N VAL A 279 4.44 -5.13 19.38
CA VAL A 279 3.64 -5.15 20.61
C VAL A 279 4.44 -4.43 21.72
N PRO A 280 3.80 -3.58 22.55
CA PRO A 280 4.46 -2.85 23.64
C PRO A 280 5.32 -3.71 24.57
#